data_AF-A0A7X6CFE7-F1
#
_entry.id   AF-A0A7X6CFE7-F1
#
_cell.length_a   1.000
_cell.length_b   1.000
_cell.length_c   1.000
_cell.angle_alpha   90.00
_cell.angle_beta   90.00
_cell.angle_gamma   90.00
#
_symmetry.space_group_name_H-M   'P 1'
#
loop_
_entity.id
_entity.type
_entity.pdbx_description
1 polymer ?
#
loop_
_entity_poly.entity_id
_entity_poly.type
_entity_poly.pdbx_seq_one_letter_code
_entity_poly.pdbx_strand_id
1 'polypeptide(L)'
;PPPAPPKGGMEKTEGNEEDLGERFAKSIGVWEIVAIDKLRSELPQLVWQSAGICRGQADLENAIVRIEIWRQQFISLPLSQTLLKLRAGKIIDFSPADEETSLLLRNWGEVGNLLDIGYLILKSAAFRTESRGGHYRLDYPLTDVDWCRHTLIQNNNWGKSGVIFNPG
;
A
#
# COMPACT_ATOMS: atom_id res chain seq x y z
N PRO A 1 -55.29 54.29 -10.10
CA PRO A 1 -53.83 54.05 -9.94
C PRO A 1 -53.53 53.70 -8.47
N PRO A 2 -52.98 52.51 -8.17
CA PRO A 2 -52.72 52.06 -6.80
C PRO A 2 -51.43 52.69 -6.21
N PRO A 3 -51.30 52.76 -4.88
CA PRO A 3 -50.14 53.33 -4.20
C PRO A 3 -48.90 52.40 -4.23
N ALA A 4 -47.71 53.01 -4.17
CA ALA A 4 -46.42 52.34 -4.25
C ALA A 4 -46.11 51.42 -3.05
N PRO A 5 -45.38 50.31 -3.24
CA PRO A 5 -45.01 49.39 -2.16
C PRO A 5 -43.84 49.93 -1.30
N PRO A 6 -43.74 49.48 -0.02
CA PRO A 6 -42.70 49.93 0.91
C PRO A 6 -41.34 49.30 0.61
N LYS A 7 -40.26 50.04 0.88
CA LYS A 7 -38.87 49.58 0.79
C LYS A 7 -38.56 48.62 1.96
N GLY A 8 -38.54 47.32 1.68
CA GLY A 8 -38.05 46.29 2.60
C GLY A 8 -36.52 46.22 2.62
N GLY A 9 -35.94 46.15 3.82
CA GLY A 9 -34.51 46.17 4.05
C GLY A 9 -33.76 44.97 3.46
N MET A 10 -32.50 45.21 3.09
CA MET A 10 -31.53 44.17 2.78
C MET A 10 -31.16 43.43 4.07
N GLU A 11 -31.69 42.23 4.25
CA GLU A 11 -31.12 41.27 5.18
C GLU A 11 -30.00 40.52 4.45
N LYS A 12 -28.76 40.79 4.85
CA LYS A 12 -27.61 39.98 4.44
C LYS A 12 -27.69 38.67 5.22
N THR A 13 -28.10 37.57 4.57
CA THR A 13 -27.86 36.24 5.13
C THR A 13 -26.41 35.87 4.86
N GLU A 14 -25.59 36.00 5.90
CA GLU A 14 -24.27 35.38 6.03
C GLU A 14 -24.42 33.85 6.02
N GLY A 15 -23.40 33.17 5.49
CA GLY A 15 -23.44 31.77 5.12
C GLY A 15 -23.46 30.77 6.26
N ASN A 16 -23.85 29.55 5.91
CA ASN A 16 -23.29 28.29 6.42
C ASN A 16 -23.97 27.13 5.66
N GLU A 17 -23.54 26.88 4.42
CA GLU A 17 -23.56 25.51 3.92
C GLU A 17 -22.23 24.90 4.36
N GLU A 18 -22.18 24.43 5.61
CA GLU A 18 -21.19 23.43 5.97
C GLU A 18 -21.43 22.24 5.03
N ASP A 19 -20.51 22.07 4.07
CA ASP A 19 -20.37 20.85 3.28
C ASP A 19 -19.97 19.73 4.25
N LEU A 20 -20.93 19.27 5.04
CA LEU A 20 -20.85 18.10 5.90
C LEU A 20 -20.87 16.89 4.97
N GLY A 21 -19.72 16.65 4.34
CA GLY A 21 -19.51 15.53 3.43
C GLY A 21 -20.15 14.27 4.00
N GLU A 22 -21.00 13.62 3.20
CA GLU A 22 -21.81 12.47 3.59
C GLU A 22 -21.07 11.51 4.54
N ARG A 23 -21.52 11.45 5.80
CA ARG A 23 -20.95 10.59 6.83
C ARG A 23 -21.60 9.21 6.76
N PHE A 24 -20.80 8.18 6.52
CA PHE A 24 -21.26 6.79 6.55
C PHE A 24 -20.60 6.05 7.70
N ALA A 25 -21.41 5.48 8.59
CA ALA A 25 -20.94 4.62 9.67
C ALA A 25 -20.52 3.26 9.10
N LYS A 26 -19.34 2.77 9.49
CA LYS A 26 -18.83 1.46 9.06
C LYS A 26 -18.30 0.66 10.23
N SER A 27 -18.91 -0.50 10.48
CA SER A 27 -18.36 -1.51 11.38
C SER A 27 -17.31 -2.34 10.66
N ILE A 28 -16.21 -2.67 11.35
CA ILE A 28 -15.17 -3.58 10.85
C ILE A 28 -15.44 -4.99 11.40
N GLY A 29 -15.44 -6.00 10.54
CA GLY A 29 -15.69 -7.38 10.95
C GLY A 29 -14.51 -7.98 11.72
N VAL A 30 -14.78 -8.77 12.76
CA VAL A 30 -13.75 -9.50 13.54
C VAL A 30 -12.81 -10.31 12.65
N TRP A 31 -13.33 -10.91 11.58
CA TRP A 31 -12.52 -11.71 10.64
C TRP A 31 -11.55 -10.84 9.82
N GLU A 32 -11.87 -9.58 9.56
CA GLU A 32 -10.97 -8.63 8.88
C GLU A 32 -9.79 -8.28 9.78
N ILE A 33 -10.07 -8.06 11.07
CA ILE A 33 -9.06 -7.81 12.11
C ILE A 33 -8.08 -8.98 12.16
N VAL A 34 -8.60 -10.20 12.30
CA VAL A 34 -7.79 -11.44 12.31
C VAL A 34 -6.98 -11.59 11.02
N ALA A 35 -7.55 -11.26 9.87
CA ALA A 35 -6.83 -11.32 8.59
C ALA A 35 -5.68 -10.31 8.52
N ILE A 36 -5.89 -9.06 8.97
CA ILE A 36 -4.86 -8.01 8.99
C ILE A 36 -3.73 -8.39 9.95
N ASP A 37 -4.03 -8.87 11.15
CA ASP A 37 -3.00 -9.29 12.11
C ASP A 37 -2.21 -10.52 11.64
N LYS A 38 -2.89 -11.45 10.96
CA LYS A 38 -2.22 -12.57 10.31
C LYS A 38 -1.22 -12.08 9.26
N LEU A 39 -1.63 -11.18 8.37
CA LEU A 39 -0.74 -10.62 7.36
C LEU A 39 0.44 -9.86 7.99
N ARG A 40 0.18 -9.07 9.04
CA ARG A 40 1.20 -8.34 9.80
C ARG A 40 2.28 -9.26 10.38
N SER A 41 1.91 -10.45 10.82
CA SER A 41 2.85 -11.41 11.42
C SER A 41 3.52 -12.35 10.40
N GLU A 42 2.81 -12.79 9.36
CA GLU A 42 3.31 -13.74 8.36
C GLU A 42 4.20 -13.08 7.30
N LEU A 43 3.92 -11.82 6.92
CA LEU A 43 4.64 -11.15 5.86
C LEU A 43 6.15 -10.97 6.14
N PRO A 44 6.57 -10.47 7.32
CA PRO A 44 8.00 -10.37 7.64
C PRO A 44 8.70 -11.74 7.62
N GLN A 45 8.01 -12.79 8.05
CA GLN A 45 8.56 -14.15 8.05
C GLN A 45 8.80 -14.66 6.64
N LEU A 46 7.83 -14.47 5.73
CA LEU A 46 7.98 -14.84 4.33
C LEU A 46 9.18 -14.14 3.69
N VAL A 47 9.28 -12.82 3.86
CA VAL A 47 10.38 -12.03 3.27
C VAL A 47 11.73 -12.45 3.87
N TRP A 48 11.80 -12.71 5.17
CA TRP A 48 13.03 -13.19 5.82
C TRP A 48 13.48 -14.56 5.29
N GLN A 49 12.54 -15.51 5.18
CA GLN A 49 12.82 -16.88 4.74
C GLN A 49 13.26 -16.94 3.28
N SER A 50 12.70 -16.09 2.41
CA SER A 50 12.93 -16.16 0.96
C SER A 50 13.95 -15.14 0.44
N ALA A 51 14.08 -13.99 1.11
CA ALA A 51 14.95 -12.88 0.69
C ALA A 51 15.92 -12.41 1.79
N GLY A 52 16.24 -13.27 2.76
CA GLY A 52 17.26 -13.04 3.79
C GLY A 52 18.69 -12.95 3.23
N ILE A 53 19.64 -13.66 3.86
CA ILE A 53 21.07 -13.59 3.49
C ILE A 53 21.32 -14.27 2.13
N CYS A 54 20.87 -15.52 1.99
CA CYS A 54 21.00 -16.32 0.78
C CYS A 54 19.64 -16.45 0.10
N ARG A 55 19.63 -16.44 -1.24
CA ARG A 55 18.41 -16.48 -2.04
C ARG A 55 18.57 -17.45 -3.19
N GLY A 56 17.51 -18.15 -3.56
CA GLY A 56 17.44 -18.97 -4.78
C GLY A 56 16.21 -18.60 -5.61
N GLN A 57 16.27 -18.78 -6.94
CA GLN A 57 15.16 -18.42 -7.83
C GLN A 57 13.83 -19.05 -7.39
N ALA A 58 13.82 -20.36 -7.10
CA ALA A 58 12.60 -21.08 -6.74
C ALA A 58 11.95 -20.52 -5.45
N ASP A 59 12.74 -20.23 -4.42
CA ASP A 59 12.24 -19.68 -3.16
C ASP A 59 11.66 -18.27 -3.35
N LEU A 60 12.32 -17.45 -4.16
CA LEU A 60 11.86 -16.11 -4.52
C LEU A 60 10.55 -16.17 -5.29
N GLU A 61 10.44 -17.03 -6.31
CA GLU A 61 9.22 -17.20 -7.10
C GLU A 61 8.05 -17.71 -6.25
N ASN A 62 8.27 -18.68 -5.38
CA ASN A 62 7.26 -19.18 -4.47
C ASN A 62 6.76 -18.08 -3.52
N ALA A 63 7.66 -17.24 -3.00
CA ALA A 63 7.29 -16.12 -2.14
C ALA A 63 6.54 -15.01 -2.91
N ILE A 64 6.91 -14.76 -4.17
CA ILE A 64 6.17 -13.83 -5.05
C ILE A 64 4.74 -14.32 -5.26
N VAL A 65 4.52 -15.60 -5.54
CA VAL A 65 3.18 -16.16 -5.67
C VAL A 65 2.39 -15.98 -4.37
N ARG A 66 3.02 -16.27 -3.22
CA ARG A 66 2.36 -16.15 -1.92
C ARG A 66 1.96 -14.71 -1.60
N ILE A 67 2.85 -13.75 -1.84
CA ILE A 67 2.56 -12.35 -1.54
C ILE A 67 1.53 -11.76 -2.52
N GLU A 68 1.48 -12.22 -3.78
CA GLU A 68 0.42 -11.84 -4.71
C GLU A 68 -0.94 -12.33 -4.23
N ILE A 69 -1.05 -13.57 -3.72
CA ILE A 69 -2.27 -14.08 -3.09
C ILE A 69 -2.68 -13.20 -1.90
N TRP A 70 -1.73 -12.85 -1.02
CA TRP A 70 -2.01 -11.99 0.12
C TRP A 70 -2.43 -10.58 -0.27
N ARG A 71 -1.84 -9.99 -1.31
CA ARG A 71 -2.26 -8.68 -1.84
C ARG A 71 -3.70 -8.74 -2.35
N GLN A 72 -4.09 -9.80 -3.07
CA GLN A 72 -5.47 -9.97 -3.51
C GLN A 72 -6.45 -10.15 -2.35
N GLN A 73 -6.08 -10.95 -1.35
CA GLN A 73 -6.88 -11.14 -0.13
C GLN A 73 -7.02 -9.85 0.68
N PHE A 74 -5.94 -9.08 0.80
CA PHE A 74 -5.97 -7.80 1.49
C PHE A 74 -6.87 -6.80 0.78
N ILE A 75 -6.77 -6.67 -0.55
CA ILE A 75 -7.61 -5.77 -1.34
C ILE A 75 -9.08 -6.19 -1.28
N SER A 76 -9.40 -7.48 -1.16
CA SER A 76 -10.78 -7.97 -1.11
C SER A 76 -11.48 -7.77 0.24
N LEU A 77 -10.75 -7.38 1.30
CA LEU A 77 -11.35 -7.04 2.59
C LEU A 77 -12.35 -5.87 2.45
N PRO A 78 -13.54 -5.92 3.08
CA PRO A 78 -14.49 -4.81 3.10
C PRO A 78 -13.89 -3.48 3.53
N LEU A 79 -13.01 -3.47 4.54
CA LEU A 79 -12.28 -2.30 5.00
C LEU A 79 -11.39 -1.75 3.87
N SER A 80 -10.60 -2.60 3.21
CA SER A 80 -9.76 -2.20 2.08
C SER A 80 -10.58 -1.67 0.92
N GLN A 81 -11.66 -2.34 0.54
CA GLN A 81 -12.57 -1.89 -0.53
C GLN A 81 -13.19 -0.52 -0.21
N THR A 82 -13.42 -0.24 1.07
CA THR A 82 -13.95 1.05 1.53
C THR A 82 -12.88 2.13 1.46
N LEU A 83 -11.72 1.90 2.08
CA LEU A 83 -10.65 2.88 2.20
C LEU A 83 -9.95 3.19 0.87
N LEU A 84 -9.73 2.19 0.01
CA LEU A 84 -9.09 2.39 -1.30
C LEU A 84 -9.98 3.15 -2.30
N LYS A 85 -11.30 3.19 -2.08
CA LYS A 85 -12.26 3.93 -2.91
C LYS A 85 -12.62 5.30 -2.33
N LEU A 86 -12.04 5.66 -1.19
CA LEU A 86 -12.31 6.93 -0.54
C LEU A 86 -11.82 8.08 -1.42
N ARG A 87 -12.70 9.07 -1.63
CA ARG A 87 -12.39 10.28 -2.40
C ARG A 87 -12.10 11.44 -1.47
N ALA A 88 -11.29 12.39 -1.93
CA ALA A 88 -11.05 13.63 -1.20
C ALA A 88 -12.38 14.30 -0.80
N GLY A 89 -12.48 14.77 0.44
CA GLY A 89 -13.68 15.41 0.99
C GLY A 89 -14.74 14.46 1.56
N LYS A 90 -14.60 13.13 1.42
CA LYS A 90 -15.51 12.17 2.07
C LYS A 90 -15.01 11.79 3.46
N ILE A 91 -15.94 11.74 4.42
CA ILE A 91 -15.67 11.38 5.82
C ILE A 91 -16.30 10.02 6.10
N ILE A 92 -15.50 9.07 6.60
CA ILE A 92 -16.00 7.78 7.10
C ILE A 92 -16.02 7.84 8.62
N ASP A 93 -17.13 7.40 9.20
CA ASP A 93 -17.28 7.30 10.64
C ASP A 93 -16.98 5.88 11.12
N PHE A 94 -15.84 5.72 11.79
CA PHE A 94 -15.43 4.47 12.46
C PHE A 94 -15.72 4.59 13.95
N SER A 95 -17.00 4.60 14.32
CA SER A 95 -17.43 4.60 15.71
C SER A 95 -17.51 3.17 16.28
N PRO A 96 -17.04 2.93 17.53
CA PRO A 96 -16.45 3.91 18.44
C PRO A 96 -15.04 4.35 18.01
N ALA A 97 -14.74 5.64 18.15
CA ALA A 97 -13.40 6.19 17.91
C ALA A 97 -12.47 5.89 19.11
N ASP A 98 -12.30 4.61 19.40
CA ASP A 98 -11.46 4.10 20.48
C ASP A 98 -10.06 3.73 20.01
N GLU A 99 -9.21 3.34 20.96
CA GLU A 99 -7.82 2.96 20.71
C GLU A 99 -7.72 1.71 19.84
N GLU A 100 -8.63 0.74 20.02
CA GLU A 100 -8.68 -0.50 19.25
C GLU A 100 -8.94 -0.22 17.76
N THR A 101 -9.96 0.60 17.47
CA THR A 101 -10.29 1.02 16.11
C THR A 101 -9.16 1.81 15.47
N SER A 102 -8.53 2.70 16.23
CA SER A 102 -7.38 3.50 15.77
C SER A 102 -6.16 2.62 15.44
N LEU A 103 -5.86 1.64 16.28
CA LEU A 103 -4.76 0.69 16.09
C LEU A 103 -5.03 -0.21 14.88
N LEU A 104 -6.26 -0.67 14.70
CA LEU A 104 -6.67 -1.48 13.56
C LEU A 104 -6.50 -0.73 12.24
N LEU A 105 -6.94 0.53 12.15
CA LEU A 105 -6.79 1.36 10.95
C LEU A 105 -5.31 1.64 10.63
N ARG A 106 -4.50 1.87 11.67
CA ARG A 106 -3.04 1.99 11.52
C ARG A 106 -2.44 0.70 10.97
N ASN A 107 -2.72 -0.44 11.60
CA ASN A 107 -2.21 -1.74 11.19
C ASN A 107 -2.61 -2.08 9.76
N TRP A 108 -3.86 -1.78 9.37
CA TRP A 108 -4.32 -1.92 7.99
C TRP A 108 -3.43 -1.13 7.01
N GLY A 109 -3.17 0.16 7.29
CA GLY A 109 -2.35 1.00 6.43
C GLY A 109 -0.89 0.54 6.35
N GLU A 110 -0.32 0.15 7.50
CA GLU A 110 1.04 -0.39 7.58
C GLU A 110 1.18 -1.71 6.81
N VAL A 111 0.24 -2.65 6.99
CA VAL A 111 0.23 -3.93 6.27
C VAL A 111 0.10 -3.72 4.76
N GLY A 112 -0.76 -2.81 4.31
CA GLY A 112 -0.90 -2.48 2.89
C GLY A 112 0.43 -2.02 2.28
N ASN A 113 1.11 -1.08 2.94
CA ASN A 113 2.43 -0.59 2.50
C ASN A 113 3.48 -1.69 2.52
N LEU A 114 3.51 -2.50 3.59
CA LEU A 114 4.49 -3.58 3.73
C LEU A 114 4.29 -4.68 2.68
N LEU A 115 3.06 -5.00 2.31
CA LEU A 115 2.77 -5.97 1.24
C LEU A 115 3.36 -5.51 -0.11
N ASP A 116 3.23 -4.22 -0.43
CA ASP A 116 3.83 -3.66 -1.65
C ASP A 116 5.36 -3.65 -1.56
N ILE A 117 5.93 -3.22 -0.44
CA ILE A 117 7.40 -3.23 -0.22
C ILE A 117 7.95 -4.66 -0.31
N GLY A 118 7.31 -5.63 0.35
CA GLY A 118 7.70 -7.03 0.30
C GLY A 118 7.66 -7.58 -1.13
N TYR A 119 6.64 -7.21 -1.90
CA TYR A 119 6.51 -7.62 -3.29
C TYR A 119 7.64 -7.06 -4.14
N LEU A 120 7.94 -5.77 -3.98
CA LEU A 120 9.02 -5.10 -4.70
C LEU A 120 10.39 -5.68 -4.34
N ILE A 121 10.64 -6.01 -3.07
CA ILE A 121 11.88 -6.67 -2.63
C ILE A 121 12.05 -8.03 -3.31
N LEU A 122 11.03 -8.89 -3.22
CA LEU A 122 11.08 -10.25 -3.76
C LEU A 122 11.25 -10.25 -5.28
N LYS A 123 10.47 -9.44 -5.99
CA LYS A 123 10.57 -9.32 -7.44
C LYS A 123 11.91 -8.69 -7.88
N SER A 124 12.45 -7.73 -7.12
CA SER A 124 13.79 -7.17 -7.39
C SER A 124 14.87 -8.23 -7.26
N ALA A 125 14.79 -9.02 -6.20
CA ALA A 125 15.73 -10.09 -5.93
C ALA A 125 15.64 -11.18 -7.01
N ALA A 126 14.43 -11.54 -7.44
CA ALA A 126 14.21 -12.53 -8.50
C ALA A 126 14.74 -12.04 -9.86
N PHE A 127 14.45 -10.78 -10.20
CA PHE A 127 14.89 -10.16 -11.44
C PHE A 127 16.43 -10.04 -11.53
N ARG A 128 17.11 -9.75 -10.41
CA ARG A 128 18.57 -9.60 -10.37
C ARG A 128 19.30 -10.95 -10.31
N THR A 129 19.83 -11.38 -11.45
CA THR A 129 20.57 -12.64 -11.61
C THR A 129 22.10 -12.45 -11.49
N GLU A 130 22.54 -11.87 -10.38
CA GLU A 130 23.95 -11.80 -9.96
C GLU A 130 24.02 -11.87 -8.43
N SER A 131 25.24 -11.90 -7.88
CA SER A 131 25.49 -11.64 -6.45
C SER A 131 26.39 -10.41 -6.28
N ARG A 132 25.94 -9.44 -5.47
CA ARG A 132 26.67 -8.19 -5.17
C ARG A 132 26.21 -7.57 -3.84
N GLY A 133 27.16 -7.29 -2.94
CA GLY A 133 26.86 -6.68 -1.64
C GLY A 133 25.90 -7.54 -0.81
N GLY A 134 24.85 -6.93 -0.23
CA GLY A 134 23.82 -7.63 0.54
C GLY A 134 22.84 -8.47 -0.29
N HIS A 135 23.06 -8.63 -1.60
CA HIS A 135 22.29 -9.50 -2.48
C HIS A 135 23.13 -10.68 -2.93
N TYR A 136 22.89 -11.84 -2.31
CA TYR A 136 23.59 -13.10 -2.62
C TYR A 136 22.61 -14.17 -3.12
N ARG A 137 22.86 -14.65 -4.33
CA ARG A 137 22.07 -15.64 -5.08
C ARG A 137 22.86 -16.94 -5.17
N LEU A 138 22.33 -18.02 -4.60
CA LEU A 138 22.97 -19.35 -4.63
C LEU A 138 23.12 -19.89 -6.05
N ASP A 139 22.17 -19.53 -6.91
CA ASP A 139 22.07 -19.89 -8.32
C ASP A 139 22.79 -18.90 -9.27
N TYR A 140 23.18 -17.73 -8.77
CA TYR A 140 24.01 -16.73 -9.46
C TYR A 140 25.09 -16.16 -8.53
N PRO A 141 26.07 -16.97 -8.10
CA PRO A 141 26.98 -16.61 -7.00
C PRO A 141 28.03 -15.55 -7.36
N LEU A 142 28.20 -15.26 -8.65
CA LEU A 142 29.20 -14.32 -9.14
C LEU A 142 28.58 -12.96 -9.46
N THR A 143 29.42 -11.92 -9.43
CA THR A 143 29.06 -10.60 -9.96
C THR A 143 28.99 -10.65 -11.49
N ASP A 144 28.17 -9.78 -12.07
CA ASP A 144 28.04 -9.66 -13.53
C ASP A 144 28.14 -8.18 -13.94
N VAL A 145 28.97 -7.89 -14.94
CA VAL A 145 29.20 -6.55 -15.47
C VAL A 145 27.91 -5.94 -16.06
N ASP A 146 27.03 -6.76 -16.61
CA ASP A 146 25.74 -6.31 -17.15
C ASP A 146 24.75 -5.89 -16.05
N TRP A 147 25.06 -6.21 -14.79
CA TRP A 147 24.30 -5.83 -13.62
C TRP A 147 24.91 -4.67 -12.82
N CYS A 148 25.97 -4.01 -13.33
CA CYS A 148 26.47 -2.70 -12.86
C CYS A 148 25.48 -1.55 -13.17
N ARG A 149 24.23 -1.72 -12.74
CA ARG A 149 23.05 -0.90 -13.03
C ARG A 149 22.08 -0.98 -11.86
N HIS A 150 21.20 -0.01 -11.71
CA HIS A 150 20.10 -0.09 -10.75
C HIS A 150 18.96 -0.96 -11.32
N THR A 151 18.25 -1.67 -10.45
CA THR A 151 16.95 -2.25 -10.79
C THR A 151 15.92 -1.13 -10.80
N LEU A 152 15.19 -0.98 -11.90
CA LEU A 152 14.10 -0.03 -12.04
C LEU A 152 12.78 -0.77 -12.10
N ILE A 153 11.78 -0.24 -11.39
CA ILE A 153 10.45 -0.81 -11.30
C ILE A 153 9.45 0.31 -11.54
N GLN A 154 8.62 0.16 -12.55
CA GLN A 154 7.54 1.09 -12.84
C GLN A 154 6.31 0.32 -13.24
N ASN A 155 5.24 0.42 -12.44
CA ASN A 155 4.03 -0.38 -12.61
C ASN A 155 4.40 -1.88 -12.65
N ASN A 156 4.10 -2.56 -13.76
CA ASN A 156 4.43 -3.97 -13.96
C ASN A 156 5.72 -4.18 -14.77
N ASN A 157 6.47 -3.12 -15.07
CA ASN A 157 7.69 -3.19 -15.86
C ASN A 157 8.93 -3.25 -14.95
N TRP A 158 9.79 -4.22 -15.24
CA TRP A 158 11.05 -4.46 -14.56
C TRP A 158 12.19 -4.25 -15.55
N GLY A 159 13.14 -3.40 -15.19
CA GLY A 159 14.22 -3.02 -16.07
C GLY A 159 15.53 -2.76 -15.36
N LYS A 160 16.59 -2.62 -16.14
CA LYS A 160 17.88 -2.10 -15.68
C LYS A 160 17.96 -0.61 -16.04
N SER A 161 18.57 0.20 -15.18
CA SER A 161 18.90 1.58 -15.52
C SER A 161 19.91 1.67 -16.66
N GLY A 162 20.20 2.90 -17.11
CA GLY A 162 21.42 3.17 -17.87
C GLY A 162 22.68 2.66 -17.16
N VAL A 163 23.77 2.48 -17.92
CA VAL A 163 25.06 2.04 -17.36
C VAL A 163 25.49 3.08 -16.33
N ILE A 164 25.77 2.63 -15.11
CA ILE A 164 26.39 3.48 -14.09
C ILE A 164 27.89 3.34 -14.29
N PHE A 165 28.40 3.93 -15.36
CA PHE A 165 29.83 3.91 -15.61
C PHE A 165 30.45 5.02 -14.76
N ASN A 166 31.29 4.66 -13.80
CA ASN A 166 32.26 5.59 -13.22
C ASN A 166 33.63 5.15 -13.76
N PRO A 167 34.22 5.86 -14.73
CA PRO A 167 35.59 5.60 -15.16
C PRO A 167 36.51 6.05 -14.04
N GLY A 168 36.81 5.14 -13.12
CA GLY A 168 37.97 5.22 -12.24
C GLY A 168 39.13 4.52 -12.89
#